data_AF-A0A938T158-F1
#
_entry.id   AF-A0A938T158-F1
#
_cell.length_a   1.000
_cell.length_b   1.000
_cell.length_c   1.000
_cell.angle_alpha   90.00
_cell.angle_beta   90.00
_cell.angle_gamma   90.00
#
_symmetry.space_group_name_H-M   'P 1'
#
loop_
_entity.id
_entity.type
_entity.pdbx_description
1 polymer ?
#
loop_
_entity_poly.entity_id
_entity_poly.type
_entity_poly.pdbx_seq_one_letter_code
_entity_poly.pdbx_strand_id
1 'polypeptide(L)'
;MTLQELADAMTSGLQEQGIIAMSGPSMNNQYAAKLLVQMQNGPSLGALKLYVGKRGPTLVPDELHSCPPDVRSRILEVWERISGRLSTSPGGRDSFAIDLSVIQVWVDGACLQAPLGYRFGWAFVIQQGDRELHRDSGSLLQSGAFEHRNVGAELEAATRALTWCLLNGYKQVTVYHDYNGI
;
A
#
# COMPACT_ATOMS: atom_id res chain seq x y z
N MET A 1 21.45 -4.49 3.03
CA MET A 1 21.52 -3.76 1.76
C MET A 1 21.28 -2.28 2.03
N THR A 2 22.13 -1.39 1.54
CA THR A 2 21.93 0.05 1.61
C THR A 2 20.93 0.52 0.55
N LEU A 3 20.42 1.75 0.68
CA LEU A 3 19.53 2.33 -0.30
C LEU A 3 20.19 2.45 -1.69
N GLN A 4 21.49 2.76 -1.72
CA GLN A 4 22.25 2.85 -2.96
C GLN A 4 22.37 1.48 -3.64
N GLU A 5 22.75 0.45 -2.88
CA GLU A 5 22.83 -0.92 -3.40
C GLU A 5 21.47 -1.38 -3.96
N LEU A 6 20.36 -1.04 -3.28
CA LEU A 6 19.02 -1.39 -3.74
C LEU A 6 18.65 -0.68 -5.05
N ALA A 7 18.98 0.61 -5.14
CA ALA A 7 18.76 1.40 -6.35
C ALA A 7 19.60 0.88 -7.53
N ASP A 8 20.86 0.51 -7.29
CA ASP A 8 21.76 -0.05 -8.30
C ASP A 8 21.25 -1.41 -8.78
N ALA A 9 20.86 -2.30 -7.86
CA ALA A 9 20.30 -3.61 -8.19
C ALA A 9 19.01 -3.50 -9.01
N MET A 10 18.11 -2.58 -8.64
CA MET A 10 16.89 -2.30 -9.41
C MET A 10 17.21 -1.75 -10.79
N THR A 11 18.17 -0.83 -10.89
CA THR A 11 18.58 -0.26 -12.18
C THR A 11 19.14 -1.33 -13.11
N SER A 12 20.04 -2.18 -12.62
CA SER A 12 20.60 -3.28 -13.41
C SER A 12 19.53 -4.30 -13.82
N GLY A 13 18.65 -4.71 -12.89
CA GLY A 13 17.61 -5.68 -13.18
C GLY A 13 16.57 -5.17 -14.19
N LEU A 14 16.23 -3.89 -14.15
CA LEU A 14 15.34 -3.25 -15.13
C LEU A 14 16.01 -3.16 -16.50
N GLN A 15 17.31 -2.87 -16.55
CA GLN A 15 18.06 -2.79 -17.80
C GLN A 15 18.08 -4.14 -18.55
N GLU A 16 18.17 -5.26 -17.84
CA GLU A 16 18.04 -6.62 -18.42
C GLU A 16 16.67 -6.85 -19.10
N GLN A 17 15.64 -6.11 -18.70
CA GLN A 17 14.29 -6.18 -19.26
C GLN A 17 14.03 -5.14 -20.37
N GLY A 18 15.07 -4.41 -20.81
CA GLY A 18 14.95 -3.32 -21.78
C GLY A 18 14.30 -2.05 -21.21
N ILE A 19 14.34 -1.89 -19.89
CA ILE A 19 13.78 -0.75 -19.16
C ILE A 19 14.94 0.06 -18.57
N ILE A 20 15.01 1.34 -18.90
CA ILE A 20 16.03 2.24 -18.33
C ILE A 20 15.46 2.84 -17.05
N ALA A 21 16.21 2.74 -15.96
CA ALA A 21 15.95 3.47 -14.72
C ALA A 21 17.08 4.47 -14.45
N MET A 22 16.73 5.67 -14.01
CA MET A 22 17.67 6.74 -13.67
C MET A 22 17.30 7.34 -12.33
N SER A 23 18.29 7.81 -11.56
CA SER A 23 18.02 8.54 -10.31
C SER A 23 17.18 9.78 -10.58
N GLY A 24 16.02 9.84 -9.92
CA GLY A 24 15.12 10.98 -9.91
C GLY A 24 15.51 12.03 -8.88
N PRO A 25 14.68 13.07 -8.71
CA PRO A 25 14.95 14.12 -7.72
C PRO A 25 15.07 13.53 -6.31
N SER A 26 16.02 14.08 -5.54
CA SER A 26 16.24 13.71 -4.15
C SER A 26 14.94 13.82 -3.36
N MET A 27 14.59 12.75 -2.63
CA MET A 27 13.47 12.79 -1.70
C MET A 27 13.97 13.32 -0.36
N ASN A 28 13.15 14.09 0.36
CA ASN A 28 13.52 14.74 1.64
C ASN A 28 13.92 13.77 2.78
N ASN A 29 13.97 12.46 2.51
CA ASN A 29 14.22 11.41 3.49
C ASN A 29 15.43 10.58 3.05
N GLN A 30 16.44 10.46 3.91
CA GLN A 30 17.68 9.69 3.66
C GLN A 30 17.47 8.18 3.43
N TYR A 31 16.23 7.70 3.60
CA TYR A 31 15.84 6.30 3.51
C TYR A 31 15.11 5.96 2.21
N ALA A 32 14.96 6.93 1.30
CA ALA A 32 14.15 6.77 0.12
C ALA A 32 14.84 7.27 -1.16
N ALA A 33 14.77 6.46 -2.21
CA ALA A 33 15.30 6.77 -3.53
C ALA A 33 14.17 6.79 -4.55
N LYS A 34 14.22 7.74 -5.47
CA LYS A 34 13.27 7.82 -6.58
C LYS A 34 13.99 7.42 -7.86
N LEU A 35 13.42 6.50 -8.62
CA LEU A 35 13.92 6.09 -9.93
C LEU A 35 12.91 6.51 -11.00
N LEU A 36 13.36 7.32 -11.96
CA LEU A 36 12.59 7.61 -13.17
C LEU A 36 12.74 6.44 -14.14
N VAL A 37 11.63 5.93 -14.66
CA VAL A 37 11.60 4.71 -15.45
C VAL A 37 11.10 5.02 -16.85
N GLN A 38 11.82 4.52 -17.87
CA GLN A 38 11.48 4.70 -19.27
C GLN A 38 11.79 3.42 -20.07
N MET A 39 11.06 3.19 -21.16
CA MET A 39 11.43 2.13 -22.11
C MET A 39 12.69 2.54 -22.88
N GLN A 40 13.58 1.58 -23.17
CA GLN A 40 14.87 1.86 -23.85
C GLN A 40 14.72 2.62 -25.18
N ASN A 41 13.62 2.40 -25.91
CA ASN A 41 13.26 3.10 -27.14
C ASN A 41 11.80 3.59 -27.11
N GLY A 42 11.30 4.05 -25.96
CA GLY A 42 9.87 4.34 -25.81
C GLY A 42 9.56 5.44 -24.79
N PRO A 43 8.27 5.60 -24.44
CA PRO A 43 7.83 6.67 -23.56
C PRO A 43 8.35 6.49 -22.14
N SER A 44 8.39 7.61 -21.41
CA SER A 44 8.53 7.59 -19.95
C SER A 44 7.35 6.87 -19.33
N LEU A 45 7.64 5.93 -18.44
CA LEU A 45 6.66 5.08 -17.75
C LEU A 45 6.23 5.68 -16.41
N GLY A 46 6.99 6.65 -15.91
CA GLY A 46 6.75 7.32 -14.63
C GLY A 46 7.92 7.16 -13.67
N ALA A 47 7.63 6.98 -12.38
CA ALA A 47 8.65 6.81 -11.35
C ALA A 47 8.34 5.66 -10.39
N LEU A 48 9.41 5.10 -9.83
CA LEU A 48 9.40 4.14 -8.73
C LEU A 48 9.98 4.81 -7.49
N LYS A 49 9.38 4.55 -6.33
CA LYS A 49 9.98 4.92 -5.04
C LYS A 49 10.46 3.65 -4.35
N LEU A 50 11.71 3.69 -3.93
CA LEU A 50 12.36 2.65 -3.14
C LEU A 50 12.57 3.17 -1.73
N TYR A 51 12.27 2.34 -0.74
CA TYR A 51 12.51 2.64 0.66
C TYR A 51 13.35 1.54 1.29
N VAL A 52 14.25 1.92 2.20
CA VAL A 52 14.95 0.98 3.09
C VAL A 52 14.60 1.33 4.53
N GLY A 53 13.69 0.56 5.12
CA GLY A 53 13.22 0.75 6.49
C GLY A 53 13.57 -0.41 7.42
N LYS A 54 13.15 -0.32 8.69
CA LYS A 54 13.37 -1.36 9.71
C LYS A 54 12.77 -2.73 9.35
N ARG A 55 11.73 -2.74 8.52
CA ARG A 55 11.04 -3.95 8.04
C ARG A 55 11.64 -4.51 6.73
N GLY A 56 12.72 -3.91 6.23
CA GLY A 56 13.36 -4.28 4.98
C GLY A 56 13.07 -3.30 3.83
N PRO A 57 13.50 -3.66 2.61
CA PRO A 57 13.32 -2.83 1.44
C PRO A 57 11.86 -2.87 0.95
N THR A 58 11.33 -1.74 0.47
CA THR A 58 9.95 -1.63 -0.05
C THR A 58 9.94 -0.88 -1.37
N LEU A 59 9.12 -1.36 -2.31
CA LEU A 59 8.84 -0.73 -3.60
C LEU A 59 7.44 -0.12 -3.59
N VAL A 60 7.34 1.15 -3.97
CA VAL A 60 6.05 1.82 -4.20
C VAL A 60 5.98 2.24 -5.67
N PRO A 61 5.12 1.58 -6.48
CA PRO A 61 4.96 1.85 -7.91
C PRO A 61 3.79 2.81 -8.23
N ASP A 62 3.40 3.65 -7.28
CA ASP A 62 2.24 4.56 -7.36
C ASP A 62 2.34 5.60 -8.48
N GLU A 63 3.58 5.99 -8.84
CA GLU A 63 3.87 6.99 -9.87
C GLU A 63 4.15 6.39 -11.27
N LEU A 64 3.82 5.12 -11.52
CA LEU A 64 3.92 4.48 -12.84
C LEU A 64 2.68 4.75 -13.72
N HIS A 65 2.27 6.01 -13.86
CA HIS A 65 1.01 6.39 -14.49
C HIS A 65 0.88 6.00 -15.98
N SER A 66 2.01 5.86 -16.68
CA SER A 66 2.06 5.56 -18.11
C SER A 66 2.57 4.15 -18.40
N CYS A 67 2.61 3.27 -17.39
CA CYS A 67 3.21 1.95 -17.49
C CYS A 67 2.18 0.88 -17.94
N PRO A 68 2.37 0.24 -19.11
CA PRO A 68 1.53 -0.87 -19.54
C PRO A 68 1.54 -2.05 -18.53
N PRO A 69 0.44 -2.82 -18.40
CA PRO A 69 0.36 -3.91 -17.41
C PRO A 69 1.46 -4.97 -17.55
N ASP A 70 1.89 -5.29 -18.76
CA ASP A 70 2.96 -6.25 -19.05
C ASP A 70 4.35 -5.70 -18.65
N VAL A 71 4.59 -4.41 -18.83
CA VAL A 71 5.82 -3.73 -18.37
C VAL A 71 5.82 -3.64 -16.85
N ARG A 72 4.68 -3.32 -16.25
CA ARG A 72 4.51 -3.27 -14.78
C ARG A 72 4.79 -4.63 -14.15
N SER A 73 4.31 -5.72 -14.77
CA SER A 73 4.57 -7.08 -14.32
C SER A 73 6.07 -7.40 -14.33
N ARG A 74 6.77 -7.05 -15.42
CA ARG A 74 8.24 -7.21 -15.50
C ARG A 74 9.01 -6.42 -14.44
N ILE A 75 8.57 -5.19 -14.15
CA ILE A 75 9.15 -4.36 -13.07
C ILE A 75 8.98 -5.06 -11.70
N LEU A 76 7.79 -5.60 -11.43
CA LEU A 76 7.51 -6.33 -10.19
C LEU A 76 8.28 -7.65 -10.10
N GLU A 77 8.46 -8.38 -11.20
CA GLU A 77 9.30 -9.59 -11.24
C GLU A 77 10.78 -9.30 -10.93
N VAL A 78 11.31 -8.18 -11.44
CA VAL A 78 12.66 -7.72 -11.10
C VAL A 78 12.75 -7.41 -9.61
N TRP A 79 11.75 -6.72 -9.07
CA TRP A 79 11.67 -6.45 -7.63
C TRP A 79 11.65 -7.73 -6.80
N GLU A 80 10.80 -8.69 -7.13
CA GLU A 80 10.71 -9.98 -6.41
C GLU A 80 12.01 -10.78 -6.47
N ARG A 81 12.76 -10.68 -7.57
CA ARG A 81 14.09 -11.30 -7.67
C ARG A 81 15.10 -10.65 -6.73
N ILE A 82 15.05 -9.32 -6.62
CA ILE A 82 15.95 -8.56 -5.77
C ILE A 82 15.58 -8.78 -4.30
N SER A 83 14.32 -8.58 -3.92
CA SER A 83 13.80 -8.78 -2.56
C SER A 83 13.86 -10.24 -2.11
N GLY A 84 13.60 -11.18 -3.01
CA GLY A 84 13.67 -12.63 -2.77
C GLY A 84 15.08 -13.13 -2.48
N ARG A 85 16.12 -12.51 -3.07
CA ARG A 85 17.53 -12.78 -2.72
C ARG A 85 17.91 -12.33 -1.31
N LEU A 86 17.12 -11.45 -0.67
CA LEU A 86 17.27 -11.11 0.76
C LEU A 86 16.60 -12.11 1.71
N SER A 87 15.79 -13.05 1.20
CA SER A 87 14.97 -13.97 2.01
C SER A 87 15.64 -15.33 2.30
N THR A 88 16.98 -15.42 2.32
CA THR A 88 17.69 -16.66 2.71
C THR A 88 17.93 -16.81 4.21
N SER A 89 17.22 -16.05 5.05
CA SER A 89 16.99 -16.43 6.45
C SER A 89 15.61 -17.10 6.56
N PRO A 90 15.44 -18.19 7.32
CA PRO A 90 14.14 -18.81 7.55
C PRO A 90 13.32 -17.93 8.49
N GLY A 91 12.79 -16.82 7.96
CA GLY A 91 11.76 -16.00 8.57
C GLY A 91 10.62 -15.96 7.57
N GLY A 92 9.47 -16.50 7.99
CA GLY A 92 8.33 -16.83 7.13
C GLY A 92 7.97 -15.74 6.12
N ARG A 93 7.92 -16.14 4.84
CA ARG A 93 7.09 -15.47 3.86
C ARG A 93 5.64 -15.64 4.29
N ASP A 94 5.09 -14.66 4.99
CA ASP A 94 3.67 -14.38 4.84
C ASP A 94 3.52 -13.67 3.49
N SER A 95 3.58 -14.43 2.41
CA SER A 95 2.64 -14.12 1.34
C SER A 95 1.29 -14.18 2.02
N PHE A 96 0.66 -13.03 2.27
CA PHE A 96 -0.75 -12.99 2.63
C PHE A 96 -1.51 -13.51 1.40
N ALA A 97 -1.49 -14.83 1.21
CA ALA A 97 -2.49 -15.53 0.45
C ALA A 97 -3.77 -15.13 1.16
N ILE A 98 -4.51 -14.21 0.55
CA ILE A 98 -5.81 -13.81 1.05
C ILE A 98 -6.62 -15.09 1.02
N ASP A 99 -6.85 -15.65 2.20
CA ASP A 99 -7.75 -16.78 2.33
C ASP A 99 -9.13 -16.27 1.92
N LEU A 100 -9.57 -16.68 0.72
CA LEU A 100 -10.84 -16.27 0.15
C LEU A 100 -12.03 -16.79 0.99
N SER A 101 -11.79 -17.71 1.91
CA SER A 101 -12.79 -18.16 2.88
C SER A 101 -12.92 -17.21 4.08
N VAL A 102 -11.91 -16.38 4.36
CA VAL A 102 -11.91 -15.41 5.46
C VAL A 102 -12.56 -14.09 5.01
N ILE A 103 -13.31 -13.50 5.93
CA ILE A 103 -13.96 -12.19 5.74
C ILE A 103 -12.89 -11.11 5.71
N GLN A 104 -12.89 -10.33 4.64
CA GLN A 104 -11.97 -9.24 4.41
C GLN A 104 -12.71 -7.93 4.63
N VAL A 105 -12.12 -7.06 5.43
CA VAL A 105 -12.69 -5.78 5.82
C VAL A 105 -11.73 -4.68 5.38
N TRP A 106 -12.11 -3.89 4.40
CA TRP A 106 -11.34 -2.74 3.93
C TRP A 106 -11.89 -1.48 4.55
N VAL A 107 -11.04 -0.69 5.18
CA VAL A 107 -11.46 0.54 5.90
C VAL A 107 -10.66 1.73 5.40
N ASP A 108 -11.30 2.89 5.42
CA ASP A 108 -10.67 4.17 5.12
C ASP A 108 -11.36 5.29 5.91
N GLY A 109 -10.55 6.25 6.36
CA GLY A 109 -10.95 7.39 7.16
C GLY A 109 -10.39 8.68 6.57
N ALA A 110 -11.26 9.68 6.45
CA ALA A 110 -10.92 10.99 5.90
C ALA A 110 -11.16 12.11 6.92
N CYS A 111 -10.23 13.05 6.97
CA CYS A 111 -10.32 14.28 7.75
C CYS A 111 -9.92 15.48 6.89
N LEU A 112 -10.87 16.39 6.66
CA LEU A 112 -10.66 17.61 5.89
C LEU A 112 -10.75 18.84 6.79
N GLN A 113 -9.81 19.76 6.65
CA GLN A 113 -9.92 21.08 7.29
C GLN A 113 -10.89 21.95 6.49
N ALA A 114 -11.87 22.55 7.16
CA ALA A 114 -12.88 23.42 6.60
C ALA A 114 -12.95 24.76 7.37
N PRO A 115 -13.62 25.80 6.85
CA PRO A 115 -13.66 27.12 7.49
C PRO A 115 -14.23 27.13 8.92
N LEU A 116 -15.11 26.18 9.25
CA LEU A 116 -15.78 26.07 10.55
C LEU A 116 -15.25 24.91 11.41
N GLY A 117 -14.07 24.37 11.10
CA GLY A 117 -13.47 23.24 11.82
C GLY A 117 -13.15 22.06 10.91
N TYR A 118 -13.13 20.85 11.46
CA TYR A 118 -12.86 19.64 10.68
C TYR A 118 -14.14 18.97 10.19
N ARG A 119 -14.07 18.41 8.99
CA ARG A 119 -15.08 17.51 8.43
C ARG A 119 -14.48 16.11 8.35
N PHE A 120 -15.30 15.12 8.65
CA PHE A 120 -14.89 13.73 8.71
C PHE A 120 -15.68 12.88 7.76
N GLY A 121 -15.06 11.83 7.27
CA GLY A 121 -15.68 10.77 6.49
C GLY A 121 -15.10 9.44 6.91
N TRP A 122 -15.92 8.41 6.95
CA TRP A 122 -15.50 7.02 7.16
C TRP A 122 -16.20 6.16 6.12
N ALA A 123 -15.52 5.11 5.68
CA ALA A 123 -16.11 4.13 4.78
C ALA A 123 -15.48 2.75 5.05
N PHE A 124 -16.26 1.71 4.80
CA PHE A 124 -15.73 0.36 4.79
C PHE A 124 -16.43 -0.52 3.76
N VAL A 125 -15.74 -1.58 3.35
CA VAL A 125 -16.27 -2.66 2.50
C VAL A 125 -15.92 -4.00 3.13
N ILE A 126 -16.91 -4.88 3.20
CA ILE A 126 -16.78 -6.24 3.73
C ILE A 126 -17.02 -7.21 2.58
N GLN A 127 -16.05 -8.10 2.35
CA GLN A 127 -16.11 -9.07 1.26
C GLN A 127 -15.65 -10.46 1.71
N GLN A 128 -16.06 -11.48 0.96
CA GLN A 128 -15.55 -12.83 1.08
C GLN A 128 -15.17 -13.31 -0.33
N GLY A 129 -13.88 -13.43 -0.58
CA GLY A 129 -13.35 -13.60 -1.94
C GLY A 129 -13.82 -12.45 -2.84
N ASP A 130 -14.38 -12.78 -4.00
CA ASP A 130 -14.86 -11.80 -4.99
C ASP A 130 -16.27 -11.25 -4.70
N ARG A 131 -16.89 -11.66 -3.59
CA ARG A 131 -18.24 -11.27 -3.23
C ARG A 131 -18.24 -10.18 -2.17
N GLU A 132 -18.72 -9.00 -2.53
CA GLU A 132 -19.09 -7.96 -1.56
C GLU A 132 -20.30 -8.45 -0.73
N LEU A 133 -20.14 -8.42 0.59
CA LEU A 133 -21.19 -8.78 1.55
C LEU A 133 -21.90 -7.55 2.07
N HIS A 134 -21.15 -6.48 2.33
CA HIS A 134 -21.68 -5.26 2.87
C HIS A 134 -20.74 -4.08 2.63
N ARG A 135 -21.31 -2.88 2.60
CA ARG A 135 -20.58 -1.63 2.62
C ARG A 135 -21.39 -0.58 3.36
N ASP A 136 -20.70 0.35 4.00
CA ASP A 136 -21.34 1.52 4.59
C ASP A 136 -20.36 2.71 4.61
N SER A 137 -20.92 3.91 4.73
CA SER A 137 -20.14 5.14 4.85
C SER A 137 -20.92 6.24 5.56
N GLY A 138 -20.18 7.21 6.11
CA GLY A 138 -20.78 8.32 6.81
C GLY A 138 -19.79 9.39 7.20
N SER A 139 -20.28 10.42 7.88
CA SER A 139 -19.48 11.58 8.31
C SER A 139 -19.54 11.85 9.82
N LEU A 140 -20.43 11.13 10.51
CA LEU A 140 -20.59 11.24 11.96
C LEU A 140 -19.63 10.28 12.64
N LEU A 141 -18.77 10.81 13.51
CA LEU A 141 -17.91 10.04 14.41
C LEU A 141 -18.54 9.94 15.79
N GLN A 142 -18.19 8.88 16.55
CA GLN A 142 -18.54 8.81 17.97
C GLN A 142 -17.81 9.89 18.80
N SER A 143 -18.37 10.24 19.96
CA SER A 143 -17.80 11.32 20.80
C SER A 143 -16.35 11.02 21.19
N GLY A 144 -15.46 12.00 21.04
CA GLY A 144 -14.03 11.88 21.34
C GLY A 144 -13.16 11.49 20.14
N ALA A 145 -13.70 10.78 19.13
CA ALA A 145 -12.92 10.43 17.93
C ALA A 145 -12.50 11.65 17.11
N PHE A 146 -13.27 12.74 17.16
CA PHE A 146 -12.96 14.01 16.49
C PHE A 146 -11.60 14.61 16.89
N GLU A 147 -11.13 14.36 18.11
CA GLU A 147 -9.83 14.88 18.60
C GLU A 147 -8.65 14.21 17.92
N HIS A 148 -8.84 12.99 17.42
CA HIS A 148 -7.82 12.17 16.79
C HIS A 148 -7.74 12.33 15.26
N ARG A 149 -8.50 13.27 14.71
CA ARG A 149 -8.49 13.63 13.28
C ARG A 149 -8.70 12.41 12.37
N ASN A 150 -7.78 12.18 11.42
CA ASN A 150 -7.87 11.06 10.48
C ASN A 150 -7.93 9.72 11.21
N VAL A 151 -7.13 9.57 12.28
CA VAL A 151 -7.10 8.34 13.09
C VAL A 151 -8.47 8.02 13.69
N GLY A 152 -9.19 9.05 14.14
CA GLY A 152 -10.54 8.87 14.66
C GLY A 152 -11.53 8.38 13.59
N ALA A 153 -11.40 8.86 12.36
CA ALA A 153 -12.23 8.42 11.24
C ALA A 153 -11.91 6.98 10.80
N GLU A 154 -10.63 6.62 10.77
CA GLU A 154 -10.18 5.26 10.46
C GLU A 154 -10.67 4.24 11.51
N LEU A 155 -10.55 4.59 12.80
CA LEU A 155 -11.03 3.76 13.90
C LEU A 155 -12.56 3.63 13.89
N GLU A 156 -13.28 4.67 13.48
CA GLU A 156 -14.74 4.61 13.32
C GLU A 156 -15.12 3.61 12.22
N ALA A 157 -14.45 3.65 11.06
CA ALA A 157 -14.67 2.70 9.97
C ALA A 157 -14.42 1.26 10.43
N ALA A 158 -13.27 1.00 11.08
CA ALA A 158 -12.91 -0.30 11.60
C ALA A 158 -13.90 -0.81 12.66
N THR A 159 -14.28 0.04 13.62
CA THR A 159 -15.21 -0.33 14.70
C THR A 159 -16.57 -0.71 14.15
N ARG A 160 -17.10 0.06 13.19
CA ARG A 160 -18.39 -0.23 12.56
C ARG A 160 -18.36 -1.52 11.76
N ALA A 161 -17.31 -1.72 10.97
CA ALA A 161 -17.16 -2.93 10.17
C ALA A 161 -17.03 -4.18 11.04
N LEU A 162 -16.24 -4.12 12.12
CA LEU A 162 -16.09 -5.20 13.10
C LEU A 162 -17.40 -5.48 13.83
N THR A 163 -18.15 -4.44 14.20
CA THR A 163 -19.48 -4.58 14.81
C THR A 163 -20.45 -5.30 13.87
N TRP A 164 -20.47 -4.91 12.59
CA TRP A 164 -21.28 -5.60 11.59
C TRP A 164 -20.88 -7.07 11.47
N CYS A 165 -19.57 -7.37 11.40
CA CYS A 165 -19.08 -8.75 11.30
C CYS A 165 -19.51 -9.60 12.51
N LEU A 166 -19.37 -9.05 13.72
CA LEU A 166 -19.76 -9.70 14.96
C LEU A 166 -21.27 -10.00 14.97
N LEU A 167 -22.10 -9.02 14.62
CA LEU A 167 -23.57 -9.17 14.59
C LEU A 167 -24.03 -10.19 13.54
N ASN A 168 -23.25 -10.39 12.47
CA ASN A 168 -23.53 -11.38 11.42
C ASN A 168 -22.84 -12.74 11.69
N GLY A 169 -22.28 -12.95 12.88
CA GLY A 169 -21.77 -14.24 13.33
C GLY A 169 -20.38 -14.60 12.83
N TYR A 170 -19.65 -13.67 12.21
CA TYR A 170 -18.28 -13.90 11.77
C TYR A 170 -17.31 -13.81 12.96
N LYS A 171 -16.55 -14.89 13.17
CA LYS A 171 -15.62 -15.03 14.31
C LYS A 171 -14.18 -14.67 13.98
N GLN A 172 -13.85 -14.59 12.70
CA GLN A 172 -12.53 -14.28 12.20
C GLN A 172 -12.66 -13.40 10.98
N VAL A 173 -11.92 -12.29 10.97
CA VAL A 173 -11.88 -11.33 9.89
C VAL A 173 -10.45 -10.82 9.74
N THR A 174 -10.10 -10.36 8.56
CA THR A 174 -8.85 -9.64 8.28
C THR A 174 -9.20 -8.20 7.95
N VAL A 175 -8.65 -7.24 8.70
CA VAL A 175 -8.84 -5.81 8.45
C VAL A 175 -7.66 -5.28 7.64
N TYR A 176 -7.97 -4.59 6.54
CA TYR A 176 -7.04 -3.93 5.65
C TYR A 176 -7.22 -2.42 5.78
N HIS A 177 -6.12 -1.74 6.08
CA HIS A 177 -6.04 -0.30 6.28
C HIS A 177 -4.67 0.19 5.78
N ASP A 178 -4.56 1.46 5.42
CA ASP A 178 -3.30 2.07 5.00
C ASP A 178 -2.60 2.84 6.14
N TYR A 179 -3.30 3.05 7.26
CA TYR A 179 -2.80 3.81 8.40
C TYR A 179 -2.15 2.92 9.47
N ASN A 180 -0.83 3.05 9.65
CA ASN A 180 -0.02 2.24 10.59
C ASN A 180 -0.31 2.49 12.10
N GLY A 181 -1.30 3.33 12.45
CA GLY A 181 -1.69 3.61 13.83
C GLY A 181 -2.95 2.86 14.31
N ILE A 182 -3.44 1.90 13.52
CA ILE A 182 -4.47 0.91 13.84
C ILE A 182 -3.82 -0.46 13.83
#